data_AF-B3T738-F1
#
_entry.id   AF-B3T738-F1
#
_cell.length_a   1.000
_cell.length_b   1.000
_cell.length_c   1.000
_cell.angle_alpha   90.00
_cell.angle_beta   90.00
_cell.angle_gamma   90.00
#
_symmetry.space_group_name_H-M   'P 1'
#
loop_
_entity.id
_entity.type
_entity.pdbx_description
1 polymer ?
#
loop_
_entity_poly.entity_id
_entity_poly.type
_entity_poly.pdbx_seq_one_letter_code
_entity_poly.pdbx_strand_id
1 'polypeptide(L)'
;MEPTKANYALLDQMEAVNLALGYGKLEALDPSKRGAADISFVAPHMDASLAGMGPDGFGGHSENEGLDLLSFPKTTTRAAILIYRLTR
;
A
#
# COMPACT_ATOMS: atom_id res chain seq x y z
N MET A 1 -6.40 11.32 4.73
CA MET A 1 -7.76 10.79 4.49
C MET A 1 -8.12 9.83 5.60
N GLU A 2 -9.34 9.87 6.12
CA GLU A 2 -9.78 8.87 7.10
C GLU A 2 -10.01 7.52 6.42
N PRO A 3 -9.55 6.40 7.00
CA PRO A 3 -9.86 5.08 6.47
C PRO A 3 -11.36 4.76 6.53
N THR A 4 -11.91 4.27 5.42
CA THR A 4 -13.29 3.78 5.34
C THR A 4 -13.33 2.25 5.41
N LYS A 5 -14.50 1.66 5.63
CA LYS A 5 -14.69 0.20 5.54
C LYS A 5 -14.27 -0.36 4.17
N ALA A 6 -14.51 0.38 3.09
CA ALA A 6 -14.12 -0.02 1.75
C ALA A 6 -12.58 -0.02 1.56
N ASN A 7 -11.86 0.92 2.19
CA ASN A 7 -10.39 0.89 2.20
C ASN A 7 -9.85 -0.35 2.91
N TYR A 8 -10.46 -0.76 4.02
CA TYR A 8 -10.09 -1.99 4.72
C TYR A 8 -10.41 -3.24 3.91
N ALA A 9 -11.57 -3.30 3.26
CA ALA A 9 -11.91 -4.42 2.37
C ALA A 9 -10.91 -4.56 1.20
N LEU A 10 -10.45 -3.44 0.64
CA LEU A 10 -9.40 -3.43 -0.38
C LEU A 10 -8.04 -3.87 0.19
N LEU A 11 -7.71 -3.47 1.42
CA LEU A 11 -6.52 -3.93 2.13
C LEU A 11 -6.57 -5.45 2.39
N ASP A 12 -7.72 -6.01 2.74
CA ASP A 12 -7.89 -7.45 2.96
C ASP A 12 -7.66 -8.27 1.67
N GLN A 13 -8.07 -7.74 0.52
CA GLN A 13 -7.75 -8.36 -0.78
C GLN A 13 -6.25 -8.37 -1.07
N MET A 14 -5.57 -7.27 -0.73
CA MET A 14 -4.12 -7.15 -0.83
C MET A 14 -3.41 -8.10 0.16
N GLU A 15 -3.94 -8.25 1.37
CA GLU A 15 -3.44 -9.20 2.36
C GLU A 15 -3.56 -10.65 1.87
N ALA A 16 -4.67 -11.01 1.23
CA ALA A 16 -4.81 -12.32 0.61
C ALA A 16 -3.76 -12.60 -0.47
N VAL A 17 -3.34 -11.57 -1.24
CA VAL A 17 -2.22 -11.69 -2.19
C VAL A 17 -0.90 -11.87 -1.43
N ASN A 18 -0.66 -11.08 -0.40
CA ASN A 18 0.58 -11.11 0.39
C ASN A 18 0.79 -12.48 1.06
N LEU A 19 -0.27 -13.04 1.65
CA LEU A 19 -0.26 -14.39 2.24
C LEU A 19 -0.04 -15.48 1.20
N ALA A 20 -0.70 -15.41 0.03
CA ALA A 20 -0.54 -16.40 -1.04
C ALA A 20 0.89 -16.43 -1.61
N LEU A 21 1.60 -15.30 -1.59
CA LEU A 21 3.01 -15.20 -2.00
C LEU A 21 4.00 -15.61 -0.90
N GLY A 22 3.51 -15.93 0.31
CA GLY A 22 4.37 -16.30 1.44
C GLY A 22 5.09 -15.11 2.09
N TYR A 23 4.61 -13.88 1.90
CA TYR A 23 5.25 -12.66 2.40
C TYR A 23 4.88 -12.29 3.85
N GLY A 24 4.16 -13.16 4.53
CA GLY A 24 3.64 -12.93 5.89
C GLY A 24 2.39 -12.05 5.91
N LYS A 25 2.04 -11.56 7.10
CA LYS A 25 0.90 -10.64 7.26
C LYS A 25 1.30 -9.20 6.95
N LEU A 26 0.42 -8.45 6.32
CA LEU A 26 0.52 -7.00 6.21
C LEU A 26 0.08 -6.37 7.53
N GLU A 27 0.93 -5.51 8.06
CA GLU A 27 0.55 -4.60 9.13
C GLU A 27 0.15 -3.26 8.52
N ALA A 28 -1.11 -2.87 8.73
CA ALA A 28 -1.57 -1.55 8.33
C ALA A 28 -0.82 -0.51 9.15
N LEU A 29 -0.04 0.35 8.49
CA LEU A 29 0.55 1.51 9.18
C LEU A 29 -0.58 2.41 9.69
N ASP A 30 -0.45 2.81 10.95
CA ASP A 30 -1.29 3.83 11.58
C ASP A 30 -1.41 5.05 10.65
N PRO A 31 -2.64 5.45 10.26
CA PRO A 31 -2.87 6.58 9.36
C PRO A 31 -2.19 7.87 9.84
N SER A 32 -2.09 8.08 11.16
CA SER A 32 -1.44 9.27 11.74
C SER A 32 0.06 9.34 11.47
N LYS A 33 0.70 8.20 11.17
CA LYS A 33 2.14 8.10 10.90
C LYS A 33 2.48 8.18 9.40
N ARG A 34 1.48 8.18 8.52
CA ARG A 34 1.68 8.06 7.07
C ARG A 34 2.01 9.39 6.39
N GLY A 35 1.78 10.52 7.07
CA GLY A 35 1.94 11.85 6.49
C GLY A 35 0.89 12.17 5.42
N ALA A 36 1.11 13.25 4.68
CA ALA A 36 0.25 13.66 3.57
C ALA A 36 0.54 12.84 2.31
N ALA A 37 -0.50 12.48 1.55
CA ALA A 37 -0.37 11.81 0.27
C ALA A 37 -1.41 12.34 -0.71
N ASP A 38 -0.99 12.66 -1.95
CA ASP A 38 -1.84 13.29 -2.97
C ASP A 38 -3.05 12.44 -3.37
N ILE A 39 -2.98 11.12 -3.15
CA ILE A 39 -4.13 10.22 -3.32
C ILE A 39 -5.36 10.68 -2.51
N SER A 40 -5.16 11.42 -1.42
CA SER A 40 -6.26 11.98 -0.61
C SER A 40 -7.14 12.98 -1.37
N PHE A 41 -6.65 13.60 -2.44
CA PHE A 41 -7.45 14.49 -3.29
C PHE A 41 -8.39 13.74 -4.22
N VAL A 42 -8.03 12.53 -4.63
CA VAL A 42 -8.86 11.69 -5.51
C VAL A 42 -9.74 10.69 -4.75
N ALA A 43 -9.36 10.34 -3.51
CA ALA A 43 -10.08 9.38 -2.70
C ALA A 43 -11.59 9.68 -2.51
N PRO A 44 -12.07 10.94 -2.38
CA PRO A 44 -13.51 11.23 -2.29
C PRO A 44 -14.32 10.87 -3.55
N HIS A 45 -13.65 10.61 -4.68
CA HIS A 45 -14.27 10.30 -5.96
C HIS A 45 -14.18 8.80 -6.31
N MET A 46 -13.65 7.97 -5.42
CA MET A 46 -13.42 6.53 -5.62
C MET A 46 -14.06 5.72 -4.49
N ASP A 47 -14.45 4.48 -4.76
CA ASP A 47 -15.07 3.62 -3.74
C ASP A 47 -14.08 3.23 -2.62
N ALA A 48 -12.82 2.99 -2.98
CA ALA A 48 -11.74 2.62 -2.07
C ALA A 48 -10.38 3.07 -2.63
N SER A 49 -9.40 3.24 -1.74
CA SER A 49 -8.02 3.56 -2.14
C SER A 49 -6.99 3.02 -1.14
N LEU A 50 -5.79 2.71 -1.62
CA LEU A 50 -4.64 2.32 -0.81
C LEU A 50 -3.46 3.26 -1.06
N ALA A 51 -2.84 3.73 0.01
CA ALA A 51 -1.61 4.53 -0.03
C ALA A 51 -0.39 3.70 0.41
N GLY A 52 0.82 4.14 0.03
CA GLY A 52 2.07 3.48 0.44
C GLY A 52 2.26 2.09 -0.15
N MET A 53 1.98 1.95 -1.45
CA MET A 53 2.15 0.70 -2.20
C MET A 53 3.57 0.52 -2.77
N GLY A 54 4.45 1.51 -2.56
CA GLY A 54 5.82 1.55 -3.06
C GLY A 54 6.81 0.67 -2.29
N PRO A 55 8.08 0.67 -2.71
CA PRO A 55 9.19 -0.01 -2.03
C PRO A 55 9.43 0.54 -0.62
N ASP A 56 10.09 -0.28 0.20
CA ASP A 56 10.44 0.07 1.57
C ASP A 56 11.57 1.11 1.58
N GLY A 57 11.39 2.19 2.34
CA GLY A 57 12.34 3.30 2.44
C GLY A 57 12.45 3.83 3.87
N PHE A 58 13.43 4.70 4.10
CA PHE A 58 13.74 5.25 5.41
C PHE A 58 14.25 6.69 5.29
N GLY A 59 14.18 7.44 6.40
CA GLY A 59 14.73 8.79 6.46
C GLY A 59 14.10 9.79 5.50
N GLY A 60 12.85 9.59 5.07
CA GLY A 60 12.18 10.45 4.09
C GLY A 60 12.24 11.93 4.47
N HIS A 61 12.54 12.79 3.49
CA HIS A 61 12.75 14.23 3.68
C HIS A 61 13.96 14.61 4.54
N SER A 62 14.99 13.77 4.60
CA SER A 62 16.26 14.08 5.28
C SER A 62 17.48 13.78 4.41
N GLU A 63 18.65 14.24 4.82
CA GLU A 63 19.93 13.86 4.21
C GLU A 63 20.24 12.36 4.31
N ASN A 64 19.53 11.64 5.18
CA ASN A 64 19.63 10.20 5.36
C ASN A 64 18.53 9.42 4.60
N GLU A 65 17.84 10.07 3.66
CA GLU A 65 16.80 9.41 2.85
C GLU A 65 17.40 8.29 2.01
N GLY A 66 16.77 7.11 2.08
CA GLY A 66 17.23 5.93 1.37
C GLY A 66 16.10 4.95 1.08
N LEU A 67 16.40 4.01 0.19
CA LEU A 67 15.45 3.03 -0.33
C LEU A 67 16.06 1.64 -0.39
N ASP A 68 15.32 0.64 0.07
CA ASP A 68 15.69 -0.76 -0.08
C ASP A 68 15.26 -1.29 -1.46
N LEU A 69 16.24 -1.43 -2.35
CA LEU A 69 16.00 -1.94 -3.71
C LEU A 69 15.53 -3.40 -3.73
N LEU A 70 15.82 -4.18 -2.68
CA LEU A 70 15.39 -5.58 -2.59
C LEU A 70 13.88 -5.71 -2.32
N SER A 71 13.21 -4.62 -1.91
CA SER A 71 11.76 -4.59 -1.70
C SER A 71 10.94 -4.47 -2.99
N PHE A 72 11.55 -4.09 -4.13
CA PHE A 72 10.84 -3.91 -5.40
C PHE A 72 10.15 -5.18 -5.90
N PRO A 73 10.80 -6.36 -5.95
CA PRO A 73 10.13 -7.59 -6.40
C PRO A 73 8.88 -7.91 -5.58
N LYS A 74 8.95 -7.74 -4.25
CA LYS A 74 7.80 -7.96 -3.35
C LYS A 74 6.66 -6.99 -3.67
N THR A 75 6.96 -5.70 -3.74
CA THR A 75 5.94 -4.64 -3.87
C THR A 75 5.30 -4.57 -5.26
N THR A 76 6.08 -4.77 -6.31
CA THR A 76 5.58 -4.82 -7.69
C THR A 76 4.75 -6.09 -7.95
N THR A 77 5.18 -7.26 -7.48
CA THR A 77 4.45 -8.53 -7.67
C THR A 77 3.06 -8.49 -7.04
N ARG A 78 2.97 -8.07 -5.78
CA ARG A 78 1.69 -7.99 -5.06
C ARG A 78 0.74 -6.95 -5.70
N ALA A 79 1.28 -5.81 -6.17
CA ALA A 79 0.48 -4.79 -6.86
C ALA A 79 -0.05 -5.30 -8.20
N ALA A 80 0.79 -5.96 -9.00
CA ALA A 80 0.38 -6.52 -10.30
C ALA A 80 -0.75 -7.55 -10.13
N ILE A 81 -0.64 -8.45 -9.15
CA ILE A 81 -1.67 -9.46 -8.87
C ILE A 81 -2.95 -8.82 -8.36
N LEU A 82 -2.87 -7.84 -7.44
CA LEU A 82 -4.05 -7.12 -6.94
C LEU A 82 -4.81 -6.46 -8.11
N ILE A 83 -4.10 -5.68 -8.92
CA ILE A 83 -4.69 -5.00 -10.10
C ILE A 83 -5.31 -6.03 -11.04
N TYR A 84 -4.60 -7.11 -11.35
CA TYR A 84 -5.14 -8.18 -12.20
C TYR A 84 -6.46 -8.73 -11.64
N ARG A 85 -6.52 -9.06 -10.34
CA ARG A 85 -7.72 -9.61 -9.69
C ARG A 85 -8.90 -8.64 -9.67
N LEU A 86 -8.65 -7.34 -9.51
CA LEU A 86 -9.70 -6.30 -9.52
C LEU A 86 -10.32 -6.08 -10.91
N THR A 87 -9.69 -6.58 -11.98
CA THR A 87 -10.15 -6.45 -13.36
C THR A 87 -10.79 -7.72 -13.91
N ARG A 88 -11.19 -8.65 -13.04
CA ARG A 88 -11.89 -9.90 -13.38
C ARG A 88 -13.22 -9.96 -12.65
#